data_AF-A0A2N1HI18-F1
#
_entry.id   AF-A0A2N1HI18-F1
#
_cell.length_a   1.000
_cell.length_b   1.000
_cell.length_c   1.000
_cell.angle_alpha   90.00
_cell.angle_beta   90.00
_cell.angle_gamma   90.00
#
_symmetry.space_group_name_H-M   'P 1'
#
loop_
_entity.id
_entity.type
_entity.pdbx_description
1 polymer ?
#
loop_
_entity_poly.entity_id
_entity_poly.type
_entity_poly.pdbx_seq_one_letter_code
_entity_poly.pdbx_strand_id
1 'polypeptide(L)'
;MLRLIIVLLLCFYSLSASAVGIDIDKACEERDEQKKALLSKMSTSITEAFLAGQCTGYQQTYYRSSYNAHSFEELSMACSEFVEQKEALLPFNMSTTLKEAMFAGMCTGAIYKVAENCGVDEQYIQYLVIAKGMKEMSESQAVVHIITGLRCR
;
A
#
# COMPACT_ATOMS: atom_id res chain seq x y z
N MET A 1 -2.91 33.03 21.04
CA MET A 1 -1.91 32.98 19.94
C MET A 1 -0.91 31.83 20.14
N LEU A 2 -0.36 31.60 21.35
CA LEU A 2 0.56 30.48 21.63
C LEU A 2 -0.05 29.07 21.42
N ARG A 3 -1.34 28.88 21.76
CA ARG A 3 -2.04 27.59 21.58
C ARG A 3 -2.26 27.18 20.11
N LEU A 4 -2.35 28.13 19.19
CA LEU A 4 -2.51 27.88 17.75
C LEU A 4 -1.18 27.40 17.13
N ILE A 5 -0.05 27.92 17.63
CA ILE A 5 1.29 27.53 17.18
C ILE A 5 1.63 26.10 17.61
N ILE A 6 1.17 25.66 18.79
CA ILE A 6 1.38 24.28 19.28
C ILE A 6 0.57 23.26 18.46
N VAL A 7 -0.66 23.59 18.05
CA VAL A 7 -1.48 22.73 17.19
C VAL A 7 -0.87 22.63 15.79
N LEU A 8 -0.37 23.74 15.23
CA LEU A 8 0.36 23.73 13.97
C LEU A 8 1.65 22.89 14.06
N LEU A 9 2.45 23.06 15.12
CA LEU A 9 3.67 22.27 15.35
C LEU A 9 3.37 20.77 15.51
N LEU A 10 2.28 20.38 16.18
CA LEU A 10 1.88 18.98 16.30
C LEU A 10 1.35 18.40 14.98
N CYS A 11 0.70 19.20 14.12
CA CYS A 11 0.33 18.79 12.77
C CYS A 11 1.54 18.56 11.85
N PHE A 12 2.69 19.20 12.12
CA PHE A 12 3.95 18.94 11.42
C PHE A 12 4.75 17.75 12.00
N TYR A 13 4.34 17.15 13.13
CA TYR A 13 4.91 15.88 13.60
C TYR A 13 4.18 14.64 13.05
N SER A 14 3.00 14.80 12.46
CA SER A 14 2.40 13.78 11.59
C SER A 14 2.98 13.78 10.17
N LEU A 15 4.01 14.61 9.92
CA LEU A 15 4.75 14.67 8.68
C LEU A 15 5.68 13.45 8.58
N SER A 16 5.61 12.77 7.44
CA SER A 16 6.43 11.64 6.99
C SER A 16 6.10 10.26 7.57
N ALA A 17 4.96 9.70 7.12
CA ALA A 17 4.87 8.25 6.86
C ALA A 17 5.80 7.81 5.69
N SER A 18 6.95 8.46 5.53
CA SER A 18 7.94 8.27 4.47
C SER A 18 9.36 8.16 5.03
N ALA A 19 9.52 7.89 6.33
CA ALA A 19 10.82 7.69 6.97
C ALA A 19 11.07 6.24 7.43
N VAL A 20 10.07 5.36 7.32
CA VAL A 20 10.24 3.91 7.49
C VAL A 20 10.02 3.32 6.11
N GLY A 21 11.10 2.86 5.49
CA GLY A 21 11.01 2.14 4.23
C GLY A 21 10.12 0.90 4.39
N ILE A 22 9.51 0.46 3.29
CA ILE A 22 8.75 -0.79 3.28
C ILE A 22 9.70 -1.94 3.63
N ASP A 23 9.45 -2.52 4.79
CA ASP A 23 10.09 -3.75 5.25
C ASP A 23 9.21 -4.93 4.86
N ILE A 24 9.50 -5.51 3.69
CA ILE A 24 8.74 -6.65 3.16
C ILE A 24 8.90 -7.91 4.03
N ASP A 25 10.06 -8.11 4.64
CA ASP A 25 10.30 -9.27 5.51
C ASP A 25 9.40 -9.19 6.74
N LYS A 26 9.34 -8.03 7.40
CA LYS A 26 8.42 -7.76 8.50
C LYS A 26 6.96 -7.84 8.08
N ALA A 27 6.62 -7.29 6.90
CA ALA A 27 5.27 -7.39 6.36
C ALA A 27 4.83 -8.86 6.16
N CYS A 28 5.76 -9.71 5.73
CA CYS A 28 5.51 -11.14 5.53
C CYS A 28 5.52 -11.95 6.83
N GLU A 29 6.33 -11.59 7.83
CA GLU A 29 6.23 -12.12 9.18
C GLU A 29 4.83 -11.90 9.74
N GLU A 30 4.35 -10.65 9.70
CA GLU A 30 2.99 -10.29 10.15
C GLU A 30 1.91 -11.08 9.40
N ARG A 31 2.04 -11.19 8.07
CA ARG A 31 1.11 -11.98 7.25
C ARG A 31 1.08 -13.46 7.64
N ASP A 32 2.23 -14.04 7.95
CA ASP A 32 2.35 -15.42 8.38
C ASP A 32 1.87 -15.62 9.82
N GLU A 33 2.05 -14.65 10.71
CA GLU A 33 1.46 -14.62 12.05
C GLU A 33 -0.08 -14.61 11.97
N GLN A 34 -0.64 -13.74 11.13
CA GLN A 34 -2.09 -13.69 10.90
C GLN A 34 -2.63 -14.98 10.30
N LYS A 35 -1.89 -15.59 9.36
CA LYS A 35 -2.25 -16.89 8.80
C LYS A 35 -2.14 -18.01 9.84
N LYS A 36 -1.16 -18.01 10.73
CA LYS A 36 -1.08 -18.98 11.83
C LYS A 36 -2.17 -18.76 12.87
N ALA A 37 -2.63 -17.52 13.05
CA ALA A 37 -3.75 -17.14 13.89
C ALA A 37 -5.15 -17.49 13.32
N LEU A 38 -5.21 -18.29 12.24
CA LEU A 38 -6.41 -18.79 11.51
C LEU A 38 -7.54 -19.43 12.38
N LEU A 39 -7.45 -19.43 13.72
CA LEU A 39 -8.46 -19.99 14.64
C LEU A 39 -9.24 -18.96 15.49
N SER A 40 -8.92 -17.67 15.52
CA SER A 40 -9.52 -16.76 16.54
C SER A 40 -10.36 -15.57 16.06
N LYS A 41 -10.54 -15.34 14.75
CA LYS A 41 -11.10 -14.08 14.19
C LYS A 41 -10.16 -12.90 14.44
N MET A 42 -9.86 -12.19 13.35
CA MET A 42 -8.98 -11.01 13.24
C MET A 42 -8.96 -10.14 14.50
N SER A 43 -7.89 -10.25 15.29
CA SER A 43 -7.44 -9.20 16.23
C SER A 43 -6.15 -8.65 15.67
N THR A 44 -6.27 -7.98 14.53
CA THR A 44 -5.16 -7.34 13.84
C THR A 44 -5.48 -5.86 13.84
N SER A 45 -4.59 -5.02 14.33
CA SER A 45 -4.73 -3.58 14.16
C SER A 45 -4.80 -3.22 12.68
N ILE A 46 -5.25 -1.99 12.37
CA ILE A 46 -5.22 -1.47 11.01
C ILE A 46 -3.81 -1.51 10.41
N THR A 47 -2.80 -1.26 11.24
CA THR A 47 -1.39 -1.33 10.84
C THR A 47 -0.97 -2.75 10.48
N GLU A 48 -1.33 -3.73 11.29
CA GLU A 48 -1.02 -5.15 11.03
C GLU A 48 -1.72 -5.67 9.77
N ALA A 49 -3.00 -5.31 9.57
CA ALA A 49 -3.73 -5.64 8.35
C ALA A 49 -3.07 -5.01 7.11
N PHE A 50 -2.63 -3.75 7.22
CA PHE A 50 -1.91 -3.06 6.15
C PHE A 50 -0.56 -3.73 5.83
N LEU A 51 0.24 -4.10 6.85
CA LEU A 51 1.50 -4.84 6.66
C LEU A 51 1.27 -6.19 5.98
N ALA A 52 0.28 -6.97 6.45
CA ALA A 52 -0.06 -8.25 5.81
C ALA A 52 -0.52 -8.07 4.35
N GLY A 53 -1.22 -6.97 4.07
CA GLY A 53 -1.56 -6.52 2.73
C GLY A 53 -0.32 -6.27 1.87
N GLN A 54 0.69 -5.55 2.38
CA GLN A 54 1.94 -5.27 1.66
C GLN A 54 2.65 -6.56 1.22
N CYS A 55 2.79 -7.53 2.12
CA CYS A 55 3.37 -8.83 1.75
C CYS A 55 2.56 -9.53 0.66
N THR A 56 1.23 -9.51 0.78
CA THR A 56 0.34 -10.14 -0.19
C THR A 56 0.50 -9.52 -1.57
N GLY A 57 0.44 -8.18 -1.68
CA GLY A 57 0.66 -7.47 -2.93
C GLY A 57 2.04 -7.70 -3.52
N TYR A 58 3.08 -7.70 -2.67
CA TYR A 58 4.46 -7.97 -3.11
C TYR A 58 4.62 -9.37 -3.69
N GLN A 59 4.14 -10.41 -2.99
CA GLN A 59 4.28 -11.80 -3.43
C GLN A 59 3.43 -12.16 -4.65
N GLN A 60 2.27 -11.51 -4.83
CA GLN A 60 1.38 -11.75 -5.96
C GLN A 60 1.81 -11.02 -7.25
N THR A 61 2.77 -10.10 -7.14
CA THR A 61 3.31 -9.32 -8.25
C THR A 61 4.55 -10.00 -8.86
N TYR A 62 4.37 -10.77 -9.94
CA TYR A 62 5.49 -11.39 -10.67
C TYR A 62 5.96 -10.53 -11.85
N TYR A 63 7.25 -10.16 -11.89
CA TYR A 63 7.88 -9.57 -13.07
C TYR A 63 9.30 -10.13 -13.29
N ARG A 64 9.41 -11.26 -14.04
CA ARG A 64 10.49 -11.52 -15.04
C ARG A 64 10.50 -12.86 -15.81
N SER A 65 9.49 -13.75 -15.76
CA SER A 65 9.52 -14.94 -16.66
C SER A 65 8.18 -15.45 -17.22
N SER A 66 7.04 -15.10 -16.62
CA SER A 66 5.73 -15.29 -17.24
C SER A 66 4.72 -14.54 -16.39
N TYR A 67 4.30 -13.37 -16.86
CA TYR A 67 3.24 -12.59 -16.24
C TYR A 67 1.98 -13.46 -16.27
N ASN A 68 1.57 -13.98 -15.11
CA ASN A 68 0.25 -14.54 -14.94
C ASN A 68 -0.60 -13.42 -14.35
N ALA A 69 -1.24 -12.63 -15.21
CA ALA A 69 -2.08 -11.49 -14.82
C ALA A 69 -3.07 -11.86 -13.71
N HIS A 70 -3.45 -13.13 -13.64
CA HIS A 70 -4.46 -13.68 -12.76
C HIS A 70 -4.15 -13.63 -11.26
N SER A 71 -2.92 -13.38 -10.82
CA SER A 71 -2.63 -13.32 -9.38
C SER A 71 -3.06 -12.02 -8.72
N PHE A 72 -3.56 -11.04 -9.49
CA PHE A 72 -3.79 -9.69 -8.98
C PHE A 72 -5.17 -9.11 -9.32
N GLU A 73 -6.20 -9.96 -9.19
CA GLU A 73 -7.59 -9.70 -9.61
C GLU A 73 -8.21 -8.40 -9.06
N GLU A 74 -7.69 -7.91 -7.93
CA GLU A 74 -8.26 -6.78 -7.20
C GLU A 74 -7.33 -5.56 -7.13
N LEU A 75 -6.32 -5.43 -8.01
CA LEU A 75 -5.35 -4.33 -7.92
C LEU A 75 -5.97 -2.92 -8.00
N SER A 76 -6.85 -2.71 -8.97
CA SER A 76 -7.53 -1.42 -9.14
C SER A 76 -8.35 -1.06 -7.90
N MET A 77 -9.03 -2.06 -7.31
CA MET A 77 -9.77 -1.91 -6.05
C MET A 77 -8.82 -1.61 -4.89
N ALA A 78 -7.74 -2.38 -4.74
CA ALA A 78 -6.73 -2.19 -3.73
C ALA A 78 -6.12 -0.78 -3.76
N CYS A 79 -5.81 -0.27 -4.96
CA CYS A 79 -5.30 1.09 -5.11
C CYS A 79 -6.36 2.18 -4.96
N SER A 80 -7.62 1.89 -5.25
CA SER A 80 -8.74 2.79 -4.92
C SER A 80 -8.87 2.98 -3.41
N GLU A 81 -8.80 1.88 -2.64
CA GLU A 81 -8.81 1.92 -1.17
C GLU A 81 -7.60 2.69 -0.61
N PHE A 82 -6.42 2.46 -1.18
CA PHE A 82 -5.23 3.23 -0.80
C PHE A 82 -5.42 4.74 -1.04
N VAL A 83 -5.97 5.13 -2.20
CA VAL A 83 -6.22 6.54 -2.53
C VAL A 83 -7.24 7.13 -1.56
N GLU A 84 -8.34 6.43 -1.28
CA GLU A 84 -9.38 6.89 -0.37
C GLU A 84 -8.84 7.08 1.06
N GLN A 85 -8.01 6.17 1.55
CA GLN A 85 -7.35 6.33 2.86
C GLN A 85 -6.39 7.52 2.91
N LYS A 86 -5.67 7.81 1.82
CA LYS A 86 -4.73 8.95 1.75
C LYS A 86 -5.45 10.29 1.55
N GLU A 87 -6.61 10.29 0.89
CA GLU A 87 -7.41 11.48 0.60
C GLU A 87 -8.51 11.77 1.63
N ALA A 88 -8.79 10.85 2.55
CA ALA A 88 -9.68 11.08 3.67
C ALA A 88 -9.12 12.18 4.60
N LEU A 89 -9.51 13.43 4.32
CA LEU A 89 -9.02 14.66 4.97
C LEU A 89 -9.47 14.86 6.43
N LEU A 90 -10.15 13.90 7.07
CA LEU A 90 -10.73 14.09 8.41
C LEU A 90 -10.21 13.06 9.44
N PRO A 91 -9.65 13.50 10.58
CA PRO A 91 -9.03 12.63 11.60
C PRO A 91 -10.01 11.71 12.34
N PHE A 92 -11.30 11.69 11.99
CA PHE A 92 -12.34 10.96 12.71
C PHE A 92 -13.29 10.12 11.83
N ASN A 93 -13.06 10.04 10.52
CA ASN A 93 -14.04 9.39 9.61
C ASN A 93 -13.46 8.31 8.70
N MET A 94 -12.26 7.81 9.00
CA MET A 94 -11.83 6.52 8.46
C MET A 94 -12.44 5.42 9.33
N SER A 95 -13.64 4.95 8.96
CA SER A 95 -14.02 3.57 9.25
C SER A 95 -13.22 2.66 8.31
N THR A 96 -11.88 2.72 8.38
CA THR A 96 -11.04 1.78 7.64
C THR A 96 -11.29 0.43 8.28
N THR A 97 -12.00 -0.44 7.58
CA THR A 97 -12.13 -1.81 8.01
C THR A 97 -10.78 -2.51 7.86
N LEU A 98 -10.57 -3.60 8.60
CA LEU A 98 -9.35 -4.40 8.42
C LEU A 98 -9.17 -4.87 6.98
N LYS A 99 -10.27 -5.09 6.25
CA LYS A 99 -10.27 -5.43 4.84
C LYS A 99 -9.73 -4.29 3.97
N GLU A 100 -10.19 -3.07 4.19
CA GLU A 100 -9.74 -1.88 3.45
C GLU A 100 -8.27 -1.57 3.76
N ALA A 101 -7.83 -1.74 5.02
CA ALA A 101 -6.43 -1.61 5.40
C ALA A 101 -5.54 -2.62 4.66
N MET A 102 -5.97 -3.88 4.61
CA MET A 102 -5.29 -4.94 3.86
C MET A 102 -5.20 -4.61 2.37
N PHE A 103 -6.28 -4.11 1.77
CA PHE A 103 -6.30 -3.68 0.36
C PHE A 103 -5.35 -2.52 0.08
N ALA A 104 -5.35 -1.50 0.93
CA ALA A 104 -4.40 -0.39 0.79
C ALA A 104 -2.94 -0.86 0.91
N GLY A 105 -2.68 -1.83 1.79
CA GLY A 105 -1.40 -2.52 1.91
C GLY A 105 -1.02 -3.26 0.63
N MET A 106 -1.94 -4.01 0.04
CA MET A 106 -1.72 -4.76 -1.21
C MET A 106 -1.30 -3.85 -2.37
N CYS A 107 -1.98 -2.71 -2.56
CA CYS A 107 -1.56 -1.72 -3.57
C CYS A 107 -0.11 -1.27 -3.36
N THR A 108 0.23 -0.94 -2.10
CA THR A 108 1.56 -0.45 -1.73
C THR A 108 2.65 -1.50 -2.00
N GLY A 109 2.43 -2.75 -1.58
CA GLY A 109 3.38 -3.85 -1.78
C GLY A 109 3.60 -4.20 -3.25
N ALA A 110 2.56 -4.11 -4.08
CA ALA A 110 2.67 -4.36 -5.50
C ALA A 110 3.45 -3.27 -6.25
N ILE A 111 3.16 -2.00 -5.97
CA ILE A 111 3.93 -0.88 -6.54
C ILE A 111 5.41 -1.01 -6.13
N TYR A 112 5.68 -1.34 -4.86
CA TYR A 112 7.03 -1.57 -4.38
C TYR A 112 7.73 -2.71 -5.10
N LYS A 113 7.06 -3.85 -5.33
CA LYS A 113 7.65 -4.98 -6.06
C LYS A 113 8.04 -4.60 -7.49
N VAL A 114 7.19 -3.86 -8.20
CA VAL A 114 7.52 -3.39 -9.54
C VAL A 114 8.71 -2.43 -9.49
N ALA A 115 8.72 -1.48 -8.55
CA ALA A 115 9.82 -0.52 -8.38
C ALA A 115 11.16 -1.17 -8.08
N GLU A 116 11.19 -2.13 -7.15
CA GLU A 116 12.38 -2.93 -6.82
C GLU A 116 12.92 -3.65 -8.07
N ASN A 117 12.05 -4.31 -8.83
CA ASN A 117 12.45 -4.99 -10.07
C ASN A 117 12.96 -4.01 -11.15
N CYS A 118 12.49 -2.77 -11.14
CA CYS A 118 12.93 -1.70 -12.04
C CYS A 118 14.20 -0.97 -11.55
N GLY A 119 14.71 -1.31 -10.36
CA GLY A 119 15.86 -0.64 -9.75
C GLY A 119 15.55 0.80 -9.32
N VAL A 120 14.29 1.10 -8.99
CA VAL A 120 13.87 2.42 -8.49
C VAL A 120 13.95 2.40 -6.96
N ASP A 121 14.77 3.29 -6.39
CA ASP A 121 14.84 3.42 -4.93
C ASP A 121 13.49 3.88 -4.36
N GLU A 122 13.15 3.35 -3.18
CA GLU A 122 11.84 3.55 -2.55
C GLU A 122 11.47 5.04 -2.36
N GLN A 123 12.47 5.86 -2.02
CA GLN A 123 12.30 7.31 -1.82
C GLN A 123 11.78 8.05 -3.06
N TYR A 124 11.91 7.46 -4.25
CA TYR A 124 11.43 8.04 -5.50
C TYR A 124 10.06 7.50 -5.94
N ILE A 125 9.49 6.55 -5.20
CA ILE A 125 8.18 5.97 -5.54
C ILE A 125 7.06 6.93 -5.12
N GLN A 126 6.33 7.45 -6.10
CA GLN A 126 5.16 8.29 -5.86
C GLN A 126 3.88 7.44 -5.72
N TYR A 127 3.76 6.69 -4.63
CA TYR A 127 2.65 5.74 -4.41
C TYR A 127 1.26 6.33 -4.69
N LEU A 128 0.96 7.52 -4.16
CA LEU A 128 -0.35 8.16 -4.36
C LEU A 128 -0.61 8.55 -5.82
N VAL A 129 0.42 9.01 -6.54
CA VAL A 129 0.27 9.39 -7.95
C VAL A 129 0.01 8.14 -8.80
N ILE A 130 0.79 7.08 -8.56
CA ILE A 130 0.63 5.79 -9.24
C ILE A 130 -0.74 5.19 -8.95
N ALA A 131 -1.14 5.13 -7.67
CA ALA A 131 -2.42 4.54 -7.26
C ALA A 131 -3.64 5.31 -7.82
N LYS A 132 -3.59 6.65 -7.87
CA LYS A 132 -4.66 7.48 -8.46
C LYS A 132 -4.93 7.15 -9.91
N GLY A 133 -3.89 6.83 -10.68
CA GLY A 133 -4.05 6.46 -12.08
C GLY A 133 -4.78 5.13 -12.29
N MET A 134 -4.97 4.32 -11.25
CA MET A 134 -5.40 2.93 -11.38
C MET A 134 -6.89 2.69 -11.07
N LYS A 135 -7.62 3.68 -10.54
CA LYS A 135 -9.00 3.57 -9.98
C LYS A 135 -10.06 2.97 -10.92
N GLU A 136 -9.81 2.93 -12.22
CA GLU A 136 -10.76 2.45 -13.23
C GLU A 136 -10.10 1.54 -14.29
N MET A 137 -8.90 1.03 -14.01
CA MET A 137 -8.12 0.23 -14.96
C MET A 137 -8.41 -1.28 -14.80
N SER A 138 -8.34 -2.02 -15.91
CA SER A 138 -8.14 -3.47 -15.83
C SER A 138 -6.78 -3.77 -15.19
N GLU A 139 -6.60 -4.97 -14.64
CA GLU A 139 -5.32 -5.37 -14.02
C GLU A 139 -4.13 -5.21 -14.95
N SER A 140 -4.29 -5.62 -16.21
CA SER A 140 -3.27 -5.47 -17.25
C SER A 140 -2.91 -4.00 -17.52
N GLN A 141 -3.90 -3.10 -17.52
CA GLN A 141 -3.68 -1.66 -17.68
C GLN A 141 -3.00 -1.05 -16.44
N ALA A 142 -3.42 -1.49 -15.26
CA ALA A 142 -2.92 -0.99 -13.99
C ALA A 142 -1.43 -1.35 -13.80
N VAL A 143 -0.99 -2.55 -14.19
CA VAL A 143 0.45 -2.89 -14.16
C VAL A 143 1.27 -2.09 -15.17
N VAL A 144 0.77 -1.92 -16.40
CA VAL A 144 1.44 -1.04 -17.38
C VAL A 144 1.53 0.39 -16.86
N HIS A 145 0.50 0.86 -16.16
CA HIS A 145 0.51 2.17 -15.51
C HIS A 145 1.59 2.28 -14.44
N ILE A 146 1.74 1.29 -13.56
CA ILE A 146 2.81 1.26 -12.55
C ILE A 146 4.19 1.32 -13.23
N ILE A 147 4.45 0.46 -14.21
CA ILE A 147 5.72 0.41 -14.96
C ILE A 147 6.04 1.77 -15.61
N THR A 148 5.03 2.39 -16.24
CA THR A 148 5.15 3.70 -16.89
C THR A 148 5.40 4.82 -15.88
N GLY A 149 4.65 4.81 -14.77
CA GLY A 149 4.78 5.78 -13.69
C GLY A 149 6.15 5.73 -13.00
N LEU A 150 6.72 4.53 -12.91
CA LEU A 150 8.06 4.28 -12.37
C LEU A 150 9.19 4.48 -13.39
N ARG A 151 8.87 4.64 -14.69
CA ARG A 151 9.84 4.76 -15.79
C ARG A 151 10.82 3.59 -15.88
N CYS A 152 10.33 2.38 -15.62
CA CYS A 152 11.07 1.15 -15.80
C CYS A 152 11.60 1.05 -17.25
N ARG A 153 12.89 0.74 -17.43
CA ARG A 153 13.52 0.53 -18.75
C ARG A 153 13.77 -0.94 -19.03
#